data_AF-A0AAU4A046-F1
#
_entry.id   AF-A0AAU4A046-F1
#
_cell.length_a   1.000
_cell.length_b   1.000
_cell.length_c   1.000
_cell.angle_alpha   90.00
_cell.angle_beta   90.00
_cell.angle_gamma   90.00
#
_symmetry.space_group_name_H-M   'P 1'
#
loop_
_entity.id
_entity.type
_entity.pdbx_description
1 polymer ?
#
loop_
_entity_poly.entity_id
_entity_poly.type
_entity_poly.pdbx_seq_one_letter_code
_entity_poly.pdbx_strand_id
1 'polypeptide(L)'
;MDTSTHTVLHGPDGLSTADCPLDRSTHEQLVRTALVWSDLDAMRDDEYAQVGLLLAGVARVVADDVRAYAERLPEDDGRRLFAELVLQEADGRLSQPCWSLHRVQRRARLIRALYGRLDRLQNAVPTDEESPATTP
;
A
#
# COMPACT_ATOMS: atom_id res chain seq x y z
N MET A 1 22.77 24.57 22.96
CA MET A 1 22.85 24.15 21.55
C MET A 1 22.68 22.65 21.59
N ASP A 2 21.43 22.23 21.60
CA ASP A 2 21.03 20.89 22.01
C ASP A 2 20.62 20.14 20.75
N THR A 3 21.59 19.42 20.17
CA THR A 3 21.35 18.51 19.06
C THR A 3 20.58 17.30 19.60
N SER A 4 19.26 17.36 19.49
CA SER A 4 18.37 16.23 19.78
C SER A 4 18.61 15.14 18.74
N THR A 5 19.47 14.19 19.08
CA THR A 5 19.68 12.95 18.32
C THR A 5 18.47 12.06 18.50
N HIS A 6 17.56 12.05 17.53
CA HIS A 6 16.38 11.19 17.53
C HIS A 6 16.77 9.77 17.12
N THR A 7 17.14 8.93 18.09
CA THR A 7 17.40 7.51 17.87
C THR A 7 16.06 6.75 17.85
N VAL A 8 15.55 6.47 16.64
CA VAL A 8 14.39 5.59 16.45
C VAL A 8 14.82 4.16 16.74
N LEU A 9 14.29 3.61 17.84
CA LEU A 9 14.51 2.24 18.28
C LEU A 9 13.61 1.30 17.46
N HIS A 10 14.15 0.61 16.46
CA HIS A 10 13.44 -0.48 15.79
C HIS A 10 13.44 -1.72 16.71
N GLY A 11 12.32 -2.00 17.36
CA GLY A 11 12.08 -3.27 18.05
C GLY A 11 11.82 -4.42 17.06
N PRO A 12 12.14 -5.68 17.42
CA PRO A 12 11.93 -6.86 16.56
C PRO A 12 10.48 -7.35 16.51
N ASP A 13 9.55 -6.71 17.22
CA ASP A 13 8.15 -7.10 17.22
C ASP A 13 7.42 -6.37 16.10
N GLY A 14 6.80 -7.18 15.24
CA GLY A 14 6.21 -6.81 13.96
C GLY A 14 5.51 -5.47 13.97
N LEU A 15 5.91 -4.62 13.00
CA LEU A 15 5.23 -3.40 12.58
C LEU A 15 3.71 -3.55 12.80
N SER A 16 3.22 -2.90 13.86
CA SER A 16 1.79 -2.75 14.09
C SER A 16 1.22 -2.07 12.86
N THR A 17 0.31 -2.76 12.16
CA THR A 17 -0.38 -2.29 10.95
C THR A 17 -1.17 -0.98 11.15
N ALA A 18 -1.26 -0.48 12.40
CA ALA A 18 -1.95 0.75 12.75
C ALA A 18 -1.12 2.03 12.55
N ASP A 19 0.22 1.93 12.42
CA ASP A 19 1.11 3.10 12.29
C ASP A 19 2.02 2.98 11.07
N CYS A 20 1.47 3.02 9.86
CA CYS A 20 2.26 3.52 8.74
C CYS A 20 1.89 5.00 8.50
N PRO A 21 2.55 5.95 9.19
CA PRO A 21 2.26 7.39 9.08
C PRO A 21 2.88 8.00 7.82
N LEU A 22 3.18 7.18 6.80
CA LEU A 22 3.77 7.65 5.57
C LEU A 22 2.64 8.07 4.64
N ASP A 23 2.64 9.33 4.26
CA ASP A 23 1.69 9.82 3.27
C ASP A 23 1.85 9.05 1.94
N ARG A 24 0.82 9.13 1.10
CA ARG A 24 0.81 8.50 -0.22
C ARG A 24 2.08 8.82 -1.04
N SER A 25 2.58 10.05 -0.97
CA SER A 25 3.77 10.47 -1.73
C SER A 25 5.02 9.69 -1.31
N THR A 26 5.13 9.41 -0.02
CA THR A 26 6.24 8.63 0.53
C THR A 26 6.14 7.15 0.13
N HIS A 27 4.93 6.58 0.16
CA HIS A 27 4.71 5.22 -0.36
C HIS A 27 5.10 5.10 -1.84
N GLU A 28 4.67 6.07 -2.67
CA GLU A 28 4.99 6.10 -4.09
C GLU A 28 6.49 6.27 -4.34
N GLN A 29 7.18 7.07 -3.53
CA GLN A 29 8.64 7.21 -3.61
C GLN A 29 9.37 5.92 -3.23
N LEU A 30 8.93 5.23 -2.17
CA LEU A 30 9.48 3.93 -1.77
C LEU A 30 9.30 2.90 -2.88
N VAL A 31 8.10 2.81 -3.46
CA VAL A 31 7.80 1.92 -4.60
C VAL A 31 8.70 2.24 -5.78
N ARG A 32 8.85 3.51 -6.13
CA ARG A 32 9.69 3.95 -7.26
C ARG A 32 11.14 3.54 -7.05
N THR A 33 11.68 3.78 -5.86
CA THR A 33 13.05 3.40 -5.50
C THR A 33 13.25 1.89 -5.62
N ALA A 34 12.36 1.09 -5.03
CA ALA A 34 12.42 -0.37 -5.08
C ALA A 34 12.35 -0.92 -6.52
N LEU A 35 11.65 -0.25 -7.43
CA LEU A 35 11.54 -0.63 -8.84
C LEU A 35 12.76 -0.27 -9.68
N VAL A 36 13.56 0.73 -9.27
CA VAL A 36 14.76 1.17 -9.99
C VAL A 36 16.00 0.38 -9.57
N TRP A 37 15.98 -0.29 -8.42
CA TRP A 37 17.05 -1.19 -8.01
C TRP A 37 17.30 -2.29 -9.05
N SER A 38 18.54 -2.33 -9.55
CA SER A 38 18.98 -3.26 -10.59
C SER A 38 20.09 -4.21 -10.11
N ASP A 39 20.71 -3.93 -8.97
CA ASP A 39 21.81 -4.72 -8.42
C ASP A 39 21.27 -5.77 -7.44
N LEU A 40 21.47 -7.04 -7.79
CA LEU A 40 20.98 -8.21 -7.05
C LEU A 40 21.84 -8.52 -5.81
N ASP A 41 23.06 -7.98 -5.74
CA ASP A 41 24.01 -8.20 -4.64
C ASP A 41 24.21 -6.95 -3.77
N ALA A 42 23.43 -5.90 -4.01
CA ALA A 42 23.56 -4.63 -3.27
C ALA A 42 23.16 -4.74 -1.79
N MET A 43 22.45 -5.80 -1.39
CA MET A 43 21.90 -5.97 -0.06
C MET A 43 22.02 -7.41 0.43
N ARG A 44 22.13 -7.57 1.75
CA ARG A 44 22.04 -8.84 2.45
C ARG A 44 20.59 -9.33 2.51
N ASP A 45 20.40 -10.64 2.65
CA ASP A 45 19.07 -11.26 2.76
C ASP A 45 18.18 -10.64 3.85
N ASP A 46 18.77 -10.28 5.00
CA ASP A 46 18.08 -9.62 6.11
C ASP A 46 17.54 -8.24 5.71
N GLU A 47 18.27 -7.51 4.88
CA GLU A 47 17.87 -6.19 4.41
C GLU A 47 16.73 -6.32 3.38
N TYR A 48 16.76 -7.34 2.52
CA TYR A 48 15.62 -7.65 1.64
C TYR A 48 14.38 -8.05 2.43
N ALA A 49 14.54 -8.78 3.52
CA ALA A 49 13.46 -9.11 4.44
C ALA A 49 12.85 -7.85 5.06
N GLN A 50 13.70 -6.94 5.56
CA GLN A 50 13.25 -5.70 6.18
C GLN A 50 12.52 -4.78 5.20
N VAL A 51 13.07 -4.56 4.00
CA VAL A 51 12.38 -3.79 2.95
C VAL A 51 11.09 -4.48 2.52
N GLY A 52 11.12 -5.82 2.43
CA GLY A 52 9.93 -6.62 2.19
C GLY A 52 8.83 -6.34 3.21
N LEU A 53 9.13 -6.38 4.50
CA LEU A 53 8.19 -6.11 5.58
C LEU A 53 7.61 -4.70 5.50
N LEU A 54 8.46 -3.69 5.25
CA LEU A 54 8.01 -2.32 5.06
C LEU A 54 7.00 -2.20 3.91
N LEU A 55 7.32 -2.77 2.74
CA LEU A 55 6.40 -2.78 1.59
C LEU A 55 5.11 -3.56 1.88
N ALA A 56 5.17 -4.61 2.71
CA ALA A 56 3.97 -5.35 3.10
C ALA A 56 3.05 -4.52 4.00
N GLY A 57 3.61 -3.74 4.94
CA GLY A 57 2.86 -2.79 5.74
C GLY A 57 2.15 -1.76 4.87
N VAL A 58 2.87 -1.13 3.94
CA VAL A 58 2.30 -0.18 2.97
C VAL A 58 1.18 -0.82 2.16
N ALA A 59 1.41 -2.02 1.60
CA ALA A 59 0.40 -2.71 0.82
C ALA A 59 -0.87 -3.01 1.63
N ARG A 60 -0.75 -3.29 2.93
CA ARG A 60 -1.90 -3.56 3.80
C ARG A 60 -2.74 -2.30 4.03
N VAL A 61 -2.10 -1.17 4.31
CA VAL A 61 -2.79 0.12 4.46
C VAL A 61 -3.59 0.47 3.21
N VAL A 62 -2.97 0.39 2.03
CA VAL A 62 -3.67 0.69 0.77
C VAL A 62 -4.76 -0.35 0.47
N ALA A 63 -4.57 -1.61 0.83
CA ALA A 63 -5.59 -2.65 0.69
C ALA A 63 -6.81 -2.38 1.59
N ASP A 64 -6.61 -1.87 2.79
CA ASP A 64 -7.69 -1.49 3.71
C ASP A 64 -8.47 -0.29 3.16
N ASP A 65 -7.80 0.71 2.58
CA ASP A 65 -8.46 1.81 1.86
C ASP A 65 -9.29 1.30 0.67
N VAL A 66 -8.70 0.43 -0.17
CA VAL A 66 -9.41 -0.18 -1.31
C VAL A 66 -10.66 -0.93 -0.84
N ARG A 67 -10.58 -1.67 0.27
CA ARG A 67 -11.72 -2.37 0.87
C ARG A 67 -12.80 -1.37 1.29
N ALA A 68 -12.44 -0.33 2.03
CA ALA A 68 -13.39 0.68 2.50
C ALA A 68 -14.13 1.37 1.34
N TYR A 69 -13.46 1.67 0.23
CA TYR A 69 -14.13 2.23 -0.96
C TYR A 69 -14.96 1.20 -1.72
N ALA A 70 -14.51 -0.05 -1.81
CA ALA A 70 -15.27 -1.12 -2.47
C ALA A 70 -16.57 -1.46 -1.72
N GLU A 71 -16.57 -1.41 -0.38
CA GLU A 71 -17.74 -1.66 0.46
C GLU A 71 -18.85 -0.60 0.28
N ARG A 72 -18.52 0.58 -0.26
CA ARG A 72 -19.50 1.63 -0.60
C ARG A 72 -20.28 1.35 -1.88
N LEU A 73 -19.85 0.36 -2.67
CA LEU A 73 -20.49 -0.01 -3.93
C LEU A 73 -21.52 -1.16 -3.71
N PRO A 74 -22.55 -1.26 -4.57
CA PRO A 74 -23.47 -2.39 -4.56
C PRO A 74 -22.73 -3.73 -4.68
N GLU A 75 -23.29 -4.79 -4.09
CA GLU A 75 -22.69 -6.12 -4.07
C GLU A 75 -22.44 -6.69 -5.48
N ASP A 76 -23.35 -6.41 -6.41
CA ASP A 76 -23.26 -6.84 -7.82
C ASP A 76 -22.42 -5.89 -8.71
N ASP A 77 -21.79 -4.85 -8.15
CA ASP A 77 -20.94 -3.95 -8.92
C ASP A 77 -19.64 -4.64 -9.32
N GLY A 78 -19.38 -4.77 -10.62
CA GLY A 78 -18.15 -5.40 -11.14
C GLY A 78 -16.86 -4.75 -10.63
N ARG A 79 -16.88 -3.47 -10.24
CA ARG A 79 -15.74 -2.79 -9.62
C ARG A 79 -15.51 -3.28 -8.20
N ARG A 80 -16.55 -3.61 -7.43
CA ARG A 80 -16.41 -4.23 -6.10
C ARG A 80 -15.83 -5.63 -6.22
N LEU A 81 -16.43 -6.48 -7.06
CA LEU A 81 -15.98 -7.86 -7.27
C LEU A 81 -14.50 -7.94 -7.68
N PHE A 82 -14.07 -7.10 -8.64
CA PHE A 82 -12.65 -7.09 -9.03
C PHE A 82 -11.76 -6.52 -7.92
N ALA A 83 -12.25 -5.62 -7.05
CA ALA A 83 -11.46 -5.13 -5.91
C ALA A 83 -11.23 -6.24 -4.90
N GLU A 84 -12.26 -7.02 -4.56
CA GLU A 84 -12.15 -8.20 -3.68
C GLU A 84 -11.15 -9.24 -4.23
N LEU A 85 -11.19 -9.53 -5.53
CA LEU A 85 -10.23 -10.44 -6.17
C LEU A 85 -8.79 -9.92 -6.07
N VAL A 86 -8.57 -8.63 -6.28
CA VAL A 86 -7.24 -8.01 -6.12
C VAL A 86 -6.77 -8.07 -4.67
N LEU A 87 -7.67 -7.87 -3.70
CA LEU A 87 -7.36 -7.96 -2.27
C LEU A 87 -6.98 -9.39 -1.86
N GLN A 88 -7.67 -10.41 -2.37
CA GLN A 88 -7.31 -11.82 -2.13
C GLN A 88 -5.93 -12.16 -2.70
N GLU A 89 -5.64 -11.72 -3.93
CA GLU A 89 -4.33 -11.92 -4.55
C GLU A 89 -3.24 -11.15 -3.79
N ALA A 90 -3.55 -9.96 -3.28
CA ALA A 90 -2.64 -9.20 -2.44
C ALA A 90 -2.30 -9.97 -1.17
N ASP A 91 -3.31 -10.49 -0.46
CA ASP A 91 -3.12 -11.26 0.77
C ASP A 91 -2.21 -12.48 0.54
N GLY A 92 -2.51 -13.29 -0.49
CA GLY A 92 -1.71 -14.46 -0.84
C GLY A 92 -0.26 -14.13 -1.21
N ARG A 93 0.01 -12.96 -1.82
CA ARG A 93 1.37 -12.49 -2.11
C ARG A 93 2.10 -11.97 -0.88
N LEU A 94 1.38 -11.33 0.04
CA LEU A 94 1.95 -10.72 1.24
C LEU A 94 2.31 -11.77 2.29
N SER A 95 1.59 -12.91 2.35
CA SER A 95 1.91 -14.04 3.23
C SER A 95 3.23 -14.74 2.88
N GLN A 96 3.75 -14.55 1.66
CA GLN A 96 4.97 -15.20 1.21
C GLN A 96 6.21 -14.47 1.72
N PRO A 97 7.25 -15.16 2.23
CA PRO A 97 8.50 -14.52 2.63
C PRO A 97 9.17 -13.72 1.49
N CYS A 98 9.96 -12.72 1.87
CA CYS A 98 10.62 -11.80 0.94
C CYS A 98 12.13 -11.74 1.21
N TRP A 99 12.91 -12.55 0.50
CA TRP A 99 14.37 -12.64 0.69
C TRP A 99 15.14 -12.32 -0.60
N SER A 100 14.51 -11.62 -1.55
CA SER A 100 15.19 -11.28 -2.79
C SER A 100 14.64 -10.01 -3.41
N LEU A 101 15.49 -9.33 -4.18
CA LEU A 101 15.11 -8.14 -4.96
C LEU A 101 13.88 -8.38 -5.83
N HIS A 102 13.79 -9.53 -6.51
CA HIS A 102 12.62 -9.86 -7.33
C HIS A 102 11.32 -9.87 -6.51
N ARG A 103 11.36 -10.38 -5.28
CA ARG A 103 10.19 -10.39 -4.39
C ARG A 103 9.86 -8.99 -3.87
N VAL A 104 10.86 -8.18 -3.55
CA VAL A 104 10.72 -6.77 -3.20
C VAL A 104 10.03 -6.01 -4.36
N GLN A 105 10.54 -6.15 -5.59
CA GLN A 105 9.96 -5.53 -6.78
C GLN A 105 8.53 -6.02 -7.05
N ARG A 106 8.24 -7.31 -6.83
CA ARG A 106 6.87 -7.84 -6.97
C ARG A 106 5.91 -7.20 -5.97
N ARG A 107 6.33 -6.98 -4.71
CA ARG A 107 5.55 -6.23 -3.71
C ARG A 107 5.39 -4.76 -4.11
N ALA A 108 6.43 -4.11 -4.61
CA ALA A 108 6.34 -2.74 -5.12
C ALA A 108 5.33 -2.59 -6.27
N ARG A 109 5.32 -3.54 -7.22
CA ARG A 109 4.32 -3.59 -8.30
C ARG A 109 2.91 -3.80 -7.78
N LEU A 110 2.74 -4.62 -6.74
CA LEU A 110 1.45 -4.84 -6.10
C LEU A 110 0.91 -3.53 -5.49
N ILE A 111 1.72 -2.80 -4.73
CA ILE A 111 1.33 -1.51 -4.15
C ILE A 111 0.90 -0.52 -5.24
N ARG A 112 1.67 -0.42 -6.34
CA ARG A 112 1.30 0.44 -7.47
C ARG A 112 -0.04 0.05 -8.09
N ALA A 113 -0.33 -1.25 -8.20
CA ALA A 113 -1.61 -1.73 -8.70
C ALA A 113 -2.77 -1.42 -7.73
N LEU A 114 -2.53 -1.53 -6.42
CA LEU A 114 -3.51 -1.16 -5.39
C LEU A 114 -3.84 0.34 -5.44
N TYR A 115 -2.83 1.21 -5.56
CA TYR A 115 -3.07 2.65 -5.72
C TYR A 115 -3.85 2.98 -7.00
N GLY A 116 -3.44 2.41 -8.14
CA GLY A 116 -4.18 2.60 -9.38
C GLY A 116 -5.62 2.07 -9.30
N ARG A 117 -5.89 1.12 -8.41
CA ARG A 117 -7.24 0.64 -8.13
C ARG A 117 -8.02 1.58 -7.23
N LEU A 118 -7.41 2.06 -6.15
CA LEU A 118 -7.98 3.04 -5.24
C LEU A 118 -8.42 4.30 -6.00
N ASP A 119 -7.56 4.82 -6.89
CA ASP A 119 -7.87 5.99 -7.72
C ASP A 119 -9.13 5.76 -8.57
N ARG A 120 -9.27 4.58 -9.17
CA ARG A 120 -10.45 4.22 -9.97
C ARG A 120 -11.72 4.10 -9.14
N LEU A 121 -11.61 3.61 -7.90
CA LEU A 121 -12.75 3.50 -6.99
C LEU A 121 -13.16 4.87 -6.47
N GLN A 122 -12.21 5.74 -6.14
CA GLN A 122 -12.47 7.12 -5.72
C GLN A 122 -13.18 7.93 -6.80
N ASN A 123 -12.75 7.80 -8.07
CA ASN A 123 -13.40 8.46 -9.20
C ASN A 123 -14.78 7.87 -9.54
N ALA A 124 -15.09 6.68 -9.03
CA ALA A 124 -16.29 5.91 -9.34
C ALA A 124 -17.44 6.18 -8.35
N VAL A 125 -17.12 6.61 -7.13
CA VAL A 125 -18.09 7.00 -6.13
C VAL A 125 -18.46 8.46 -6.41
N PRO A 126 -19.71 8.78 -6.77
CA PRO A 126 -20.13 10.17 -6.88
C PRO A 126 -19.95 10.82 -5.52
N THR A 127 -19.16 11.90 -5.48
CA THR A 127 -19.13 12.80 -4.32
C THR A 127 -20.53 13.39 -4.22
N ASP A 128 -21.24 13.15 -3.12
CA ASP A 128 -22.55 13.77 -2.80
C ASP A 128 -22.41 15.30 -2.56
N GLU A 129 -21.72 16.01 -3.46
CA GLU A 129 -21.58 17.46 -3.52
C GLU A 129 -22.44 18.01 -4.69
N GLU A 130 -23.63 17.44 -4.87
CA GLU A 130 -24.67 18.07 -5.70
C GLU A 130 -25.94 18.19 -4.85
N SER A 131 -25.88 19.10 -3.88
CA SER A 131 -27.07 19.64 -3.23
C SER A 131 -27.81 20.50 -4.26
N PRO A 132 -29.01 20.12 -4.75
CA PRO A 132 -29.76 20.98 -5.64
C PRO A 132 -30.24 22.18 -4.86
N ALA A 133 -29.58 23.32 -5.07
CA ALA A 133 -30.02 24.62 -4.59
C ALA A 133 -31.41 24.91 -5.18
N THR A 134 -32.42 24.61 -4.38
CA THR A 134 -33.81 24.96 -4.62
C THR A 134 -33.91 26.49 -4.60
N THR A 135 -34.24 27.05 -5.76
CA THR A 135 -34.61 28.47 -5.92
C THR A 135 -36.01 28.68 -5.33
N PRO A 136 -36.22 29.77 -4.59
CA PRO A 136 -37.39 30.62 -4.82
C PRO A 136 -37.02 32.04 -5.26
#